data_AF-A0A7X7KGE7-F1
#
_entry.id   AF-A0A7X7KGE7-F1
#
_cell.length_a   1.000
_cell.length_b   1.000
_cell.length_c   1.000
_cell.angle_alpha   90.00
_cell.angle_beta   90.00
_cell.angle_gamma   90.00
#
_symmetry.space_group_name_H-M   'P 1'
#
loop_
_entity.id
_entity.type
_entity.pdbx_description
1 polymer ?
#
loop_
_entity_poly.entity_id
_entity_poly.type
_entity_poly.pdbx_seq_one_letter_code
_entity_poly.pdbx_strand_id
1 'polypeptide(L)' 'MRAAKAAPEPVHGSIRADELLLMKEASRRLGWQRKTLAHAKREGLRTIKFGRFDYVRGSDLLAFFADLAERPIDAGEGE' A
#
# COMPACT_ATOMS: atom_id res chain seq x y z
N MET A 1 -26.13 -9.88 26.00
CA MET A 1 -25.82 -8.92 24.92
C MET A 1 -24.41 -9.20 24.42
N ARG A 2 -24.22 -9.49 23.13
CA ARG A 2 -22.88 -9.63 22.55
C ARG A 2 -22.23 -8.25 22.51
N ALA A 3 -21.06 -8.10 23.13
CA ALA A 3 -20.29 -6.87 23.03
C ALA A 3 -19.99 -6.58 21.56
N ALA A 4 -20.27 -5.36 21.11
CA ALA A 4 -19.86 -4.89 19.80
C ALA A 4 -18.34 -5.01 19.71
N LYS A 5 -17.84 -5.74 18.71
CA LYS A 5 -16.41 -5.85 18.44
C LYS A 5 -15.90 -4.45 18.15
N ALA A 6 -15.01 -3.93 19.00
CA ALA A 6 -14.39 -2.63 18.80
C ALA A 6 -13.79 -2.57 17.38
N ALA A 7 -14.09 -1.49 16.66
CA ALA A 7 -13.45 -1.23 15.38
C ALA A 7 -11.93 -1.18 15.61
N PRO A 8 -11.12 -1.86 14.78
CA PRO A 8 -9.68 -1.81 14.94
C PRO A 8 -9.23 -0.36 14.80
N GLU A 9 -8.45 0.14 15.77
CA GLU A 9 -7.86 1.48 15.65
C GLU A 9 -7.01 1.55 14.37
N PRO A 10 -7.13 2.62 13.58
CA PRO A 10 -6.31 2.80 12.40
C PRO A 10 -4.84 2.85 12.84
N VAL A 11 -4.09 1.83 12.44
CA VAL A 11 -2.64 1.80 12.66
C VAL A 11 -2.02 2.81 11.72
N HIS A 12 -1.81 4.03 12.20
CA HIS A 12 -1.07 5.05 11.49
C HIS A 12 0.42 4.70 11.53
N GLY A 13 0.94 4.14 10.43
CA GLY A 13 2.37 3.92 10.25
C GLY A 13 2.97 4.93 9.28
N SER A 14 4.25 5.28 9.46
CA SER A 14 5.02 6.05 8.49
C SER A 14 5.85 5.13 7.60
N ILE A 15 6.08 5.55 6.35
CA ILE A 15 7.05 4.96 5.43
C ILE A 15 8.18 5.95 5.23
N ARG A 16 9.43 5.52 5.44
CA ARG A 16 10.62 6.34 5.15
C ARG A 16 11.34 5.81 3.90
N ALA A 17 11.98 6.70 3.16
CA ALA A 17 12.59 6.36 1.87
C ALA A 17 13.71 5.31 1.97
N ASP A 18 14.43 5.28 3.07
CA ASP A 18 15.58 4.43 3.35
C ASP A 18 15.22 3.05 3.94
N GLU A 19 13.94 2.80 4.23
CA GLU A 19 13.48 1.53 4.78
C GLU A 19 13.36 0.44 3.69
N LEU A 20 13.74 -0.79 4.01
CA LEU A 20 13.36 -2.00 3.27
C LEU A 20 12.32 -2.76 4.09
N LEU A 21 11.11 -2.86 3.57
CA LEU A 21 9.98 -3.44 4.29
C LEU A 21 9.51 -4.72 3.62
N LEU A 22 9.06 -5.69 4.42
CA LEU A 22 8.16 -6.73 3.92
C LEU A 22 6.89 -6.06 3.41
N MET A 23 6.38 -6.52 2.27
CA MET A 23 5.17 -5.96 1.67
C MET A 23 3.95 -6.06 2.61
N LYS A 24 3.90 -7.11 3.46
CA LYS A 24 2.89 -7.26 4.52
C LYS A 24 2.94 -6.12 5.55
N GLU A 25 4.13 -5.69 5.95
CA GLU A 25 4.32 -4.61 6.93
C GLU A 25 4.00 -3.25 6.32
N ALA A 26 4.49 -2.98 5.10
CA ALA A 26 4.12 -1.78 4.36
C ALA A 26 2.60 -1.67 4.18
N SER A 27 1.93 -2.78 3.82
CA SER A 27 0.47 -2.80 3.69
C SER A 27 -0.23 -2.52 5.03
N ARG A 28 0.27 -3.08 6.13
CA ARG A 28 -0.26 -2.82 7.48
C ARG A 28 -0.17 -1.33 7.84
N ARG A 29 0.98 -0.69 7.59
CA ARG A 29 1.21 0.73 7.90
C ARG A 29 0.36 1.68 7.06
N LEU A 30 0.11 1.32 5.80
CA LEU A 30 -0.73 2.09 4.88
C LEU A 30 -2.22 1.80 5.02
N GLY A 31 -2.61 0.84 5.88
CA GLY A 31 -3.98 0.35 5.95
C GLY A 31 -4.46 -0.36 4.69
N TRP A 32 -3.55 -0.84 3.84
CA TRP A 32 -3.88 -1.49 2.58
C TRP A 32 -4.41 -2.90 2.79
N GLN A 33 -5.52 -3.19 2.13
CA GLN A 33 -6.05 -4.54 2.01
C GLN A 33 -5.41 -5.28 0.83
N ARG A 34 -5.60 -6.60 0.77
CA ARG A 34 -5.05 -7.45 -0.30
C ARG A 34 -5.47 -6.98 -1.70
N LYS A 35 -6.70 -6.48 -1.86
CA LYS A 35 -7.21 -5.94 -3.13
C LYS A 35 -6.46 -4.68 -3.54
N THR A 36 -6.26 -3.73 -2.62
CA THR A 36 -5.49 -2.50 -2.85
C THR A 36 -4.05 -2.82 -3.25
N LEU A 37 -3.40 -3.77 -2.56
CA LEU A 37 -2.05 -4.19 -2.92
C LEU A 37 -2.00 -4.81 -4.32
N ALA A 38 -2.93 -5.69 -4.66
CA ALA A 38 -2.99 -6.29 -5.99
C ALA A 38 -3.20 -5.23 -7.08
N HIS A 39 -4.04 -4.22 -6.81
CA HIS A 39 -4.21 -3.07 -7.67
C HIS A 39 -2.92 -2.26 -7.84
N ALA A 40 -2.25 -1.87 -6.74
CA ALA A 40 -0.99 -1.13 -6.79
C ALA A 40 0.10 -1.87 -7.57
N LYS A 41 0.21 -3.19 -7.43
CA LYS A 41 1.13 -4.00 -8.22
C LYS A 41 0.80 -3.99 -9.72
N ARG A 42 -0.48 -4.02 -10.09
CA ARG A 42 -0.91 -3.86 -11.49
C ARG A 42 -0.59 -2.46 -12.02
N GLU A 43 -0.71 -1.45 -11.18
CA GLU A 43 -0.39 -0.04 -11.50
C GLU A 43 1.12 0.25 -11.56
N GLY A 44 1.96 -0.77 -11.35
CA GLY A 44 3.41 -0.68 -11.53
C GLY A 44 4.23 -0.51 -10.25
N LEU A 45 3.65 -0.75 -9.06
CA LEU A 45 4.41 -0.73 -7.81
C LEU A 45 5.56 -1.75 -7.88
N ARG A 46 6.80 -1.25 -7.76
CA ARG A 46 8.00 -2.07 -7.77
C ARG A 46 8.12 -2.84 -6.46
N THR A 47 8.32 -4.16 -6.57
CA THR A 47 8.58 -5.03 -5.42
C THR A 47 9.76 -5.95 -5.71
N ILE A 48 10.49 -6.28 -4.66
CA ILE A 48 11.63 -7.20 -4.70
C ILE A 48 11.14 -8.55 -4.17
N LYS A 49 11.24 -9.60 -4.99
CA LYS A 49 10.92 -10.96 -4.57
C LYS A 49 12.19 -11.64 -4.06
N PHE A 50 12.18 -12.09 -2.80
CA PHE A 50 13.31 -12.83 -2.21
C PHE A 50 12.80 -14.00 -1.37
N GLY A 51 13.09 -15.21 -1.84
CA GLY A 51 12.55 -16.44 -1.27
C GLY A 51 11.02 -16.47 -1.34
N ARG A 52 10.37 -16.69 -0.18
CA ARG A 52 8.90 -16.76 -0.06
C ARG A 52 8.24 -15.38 0.08
N PHE A 53 9.01 -14.33 0.34
CA PHE A 53 8.46 -13.03 0.71
C PHE A 53 8.68 -11.97 -0.37
N ASP A 54 7.74 -11.05 -0.43
CA ASP A 54 7.86 -9.82 -1.21
C ASP A 54 8.30 -8.68 -0.29
N TYR A 55 9.25 -7.91 -0.78
CA TYR A 55 9.80 -6.72 -0.12
C TYR A 55 9.56 -5.50 -0.99
N VAL A 56 9.61 -4.32 -0.38
CA VAL A 56 9.51 -3.03 -1.05
C VAL A 56 10.45 -2.05 -0.35
N ARG A 57 11.19 -1.26 -1.14
CA ARG A 57 11.92 -0.12 -0.58
C ARG A 57 10.95 1.03 -0.39
N GLY A 58 11.09 1.77 0.71
CA GLY A 58 10.24 2.91 0.97
C GLY A 58 10.34 3.97 -0.13
N SER A 59 11.53 4.18 -0.71
CA SER A 59 11.72 5.09 -1.86
C SER A 59 10.90 4.68 -3.08
N ASP A 60 10.84 3.40 -3.43
CA ASP A 60 10.02 2.89 -4.54
C ASP A 60 8.52 3.11 -4.28
N LEU A 61 8.10 2.95 -3.02
CA LEU A 61 6.70 3.14 -2.63
C LEU A 61 6.30 4.62 -2.64
N LEU A 62 7.19 5.52 -2.19
CA LEU A 62 6.99 6.97 -2.26
C LEU A 62 6.99 7.46 -3.71
N ALA A 63 7.91 6.96 -4.54
CA ALA A 63 7.95 7.26 -5.98
C ALA A 63 6.66 6.81 -6.67
N PHE A 64 6.16 5.61 -6.36
CA PHE A 64 4.87 5.13 -6.88
C PHE A 64 3.71 6.10 -6.59
N PHE A 65 3.64 6.64 -5.36
CA PHE A 65 2.59 7.61 -5.03
C PHE A 65 2.80 8.98 -5.66
N ALA A 66 4.05 9.43 -5.79
CA ALA A 66 4.37 10.65 -6.52
C ALA A 66 3.90 10.52 -7.99
N ASP A 67 4.26 9.42 -8.65
CA ASP A 67 3.84 9.14 -10.01
C ASP A 67 2.30 9.06 -10.12
N LEU A 68 1.63 8.43 -9.15
CA LEU A 68 0.18 8.31 -9.12
C LEU A 68 -0.51 9.68 -8.97
N ALA A 69 0.07 10.60 -8.19
CA ALA A 69 -0.48 11.93 -7.96
C ALA A 69 -0.39 12.85 -9.19
N GLU A 70 0.61 12.64 -10.05
CA GLU A 70 0.80 13.39 -11.29
C GLU A 70 -0.05 12.84 -12.45
N ARG A 71 -0.71 11.68 -12.28
CA ARG A 71 -1.58 11.15 -13.32
C ARG A 71 -2.82 12.04 -13.44
N PRO A 72 -3.23 12.38 -14.67
CA PRO A 72 -4.53 13.01 -14.86
C PRO A 72 -5.60 12.11 -14.24
N ILE A 73 -6.47 12.70 -13.43
CA ILE A 73 -7.68 12.03 -12.99
C ILE A 73 -8.49 11.83 -14.26
N ASP A 74 -8.43 10.64 -14.86
CA ASP A 74 -9.36 10.28 -15.91
C ASP A 74 -10.77 10.37 -15.31
N ALA A 75 -11.45 11.47 -15.63
CA ALA A 75 -12.83 11.69 -15.27
C ALA A 75 -13.69 10.79 -16.16
N GLY A 76 -13.88 9.55 -15.74
CA GLY A 76 -14.85 8.62 -16.31
C GLY A 76 -15.05 7.45 -15.35
N GLU A 77 -16.24 7.00 -14.98
CA GLU A 77 -17.64 7.36 -15.23
C GLU A 77 -18.33 6.97 -13.89
N GLY A 78 -19.35 7.65 -13.36
CA GLY A 78 -20.57 7.91 -14.08
C GLY A 78 -21.35 6.62 -14.32
N GLU A 79 -21.56 5.77 -13.31
CA GLU A 79 -22.68 4.81 -13.27
C GLU A 79 -23.13 4.50 -11.83
#